data_AF-A0A8T6IJF1-F1
#
_entry.id   AF-A0A8T6IJF1-F1
#
_cell.length_a   1.000
_cell.length_b   1.000
_cell.length_c   1.000
_cell.angle_alpha   90.00
_cell.angle_beta   90.00
_cell.angle_gamma   90.00
#
_symmetry.space_group_name_H-M   'P 1'
#
loop_
_entity.id
_entity.type
_entity.pdbx_description
1 polymer ?
#
loop_
_entity_poly.entity_id
_entity_poly.type
_entity_poly.pdbx_seq_one_letter_code
_entity_poly.pdbx_strand_id
1 'polypeptide(L)'
;MDITKRSAAIAEVQAKYDDYLMSFPNVIGTGIGYRQINRQPSEELCLVVMVSRKLAPAKLPSEAMLPDEVENVPIDVIETGAFVI
;
A
#
# COMPACT_ATOMS: atom_id res chain seq x y z
N MET A 1 17.55 14.05 10.69
CA MET A 1 16.63 12.90 10.63
C MET A 1 16.47 12.56 9.16
N ASP A 2 17.24 11.58 8.70
CA ASP A 2 17.47 11.27 7.29
C ASP A 2 16.24 10.63 6.62
N ILE A 3 15.34 11.46 6.09
CA ILE A 3 14.18 11.04 5.29
C ILE A 3 14.62 10.07 4.16
N THR A 4 15.79 10.33 3.56
CA THR A 4 16.39 9.54 2.48
C THR A 4 16.76 8.12 2.90
N LYS A 5 17.16 7.89 4.16
CA LYS A 5 17.48 6.53 4.65
C LYS A 5 16.21 5.70 4.85
N ARG A 6 15.13 6.34 5.27
CA ARG A 6 13.88 5.64 5.60
C ARG A 6 13.10 5.26 4.34
N SER A 7 13.10 6.11 3.32
CA SER A 7 12.52 5.78 2.02
C SER A 7 13.28 4.64 1.32
N ALA A 8 14.61 4.60 1.43
CA ALA A 8 15.42 3.51 0.85
C ALA A 8 15.09 2.14 1.50
N ALA A 9 14.98 2.10 2.83
CA ALA A 9 14.58 0.88 3.53
C ALA A 9 13.18 0.39 3.11
N ILE A 10 12.24 1.32 2.94
CA ILE A 10 10.89 0.98 2.46
C ILE A 10 10.93 0.52 1.00
N ALA A 11 11.81 1.06 0.16
CA ALA A 11 11.98 0.64 -1.23
C ALA A 11 12.50 -0.80 -1.34
N GLU A 12 13.42 -1.20 -0.45
CA GLU A 12 13.89 -2.58 -0.38
C GLU A 12 12.76 -3.54 0.02
N VAL A 13 11.97 -3.16 1.03
CA VAL A 13 10.78 -3.94 1.45
C VAL A 13 9.75 -4.00 0.33
N GLN A 14 9.47 -2.87 -0.34
CA GLN A 14 8.56 -2.83 -1.48
C GLN A 14 9.03 -3.79 -2.57
N ALA A 15 10.28 -3.70 -3.02
CA ALA A 15 10.81 -4.57 -4.07
C ALA A 15 10.76 -6.05 -3.68
N LYS A 16 10.97 -6.38 -2.41
CA LYS A 16 10.91 -7.74 -1.89
C LYS A 16 9.49 -8.31 -1.86
N TYR A 17 8.50 -7.48 -1.56
CA TYR A 17 7.09 -7.88 -1.41
C TYR A 17 6.24 -7.50 -2.63
N ASP A 18 6.80 -6.91 -3.68
CA ASP A 18 6.06 -6.41 -4.84
C ASP A 18 5.26 -7.54 -5.51
N ASP A 19 5.94 -8.64 -5.85
CA ASP A 19 5.30 -9.82 -6.45
C ASP A 19 4.21 -10.42 -5.55
N TYR A 20 4.45 -10.43 -4.24
CA TYR A 20 3.46 -10.91 -3.26
C TYR A 20 2.23 -10.00 -3.22
N LEU A 21 2.42 -8.68 -3.17
CA LEU A 21 1.32 -7.71 -3.12
C LEU A 21 0.56 -7.64 -4.45
N MET A 22 1.25 -7.73 -5.59
CA MET A 22 0.65 -7.80 -6.92
C MET A 22 -0.12 -9.10 -7.17
N SER A 23 0.13 -10.16 -6.39
CA SER A 23 -0.64 -11.42 -6.48
C SER A 23 -2.08 -11.28 -5.97
N PHE A 24 -2.40 -10.22 -5.20
CA PHE A 24 -3.74 -10.00 -4.69
C PHE A 24 -4.68 -9.49 -5.81
N PRO A 25 -5.90 -10.02 -5.91
CA PRO A 25 -6.76 -9.85 -7.09
C PRO A 25 -7.21 -8.41 -7.36
N ASN A 26 -7.15 -7.52 -6.36
CA ASN A 26 -7.59 -6.13 -6.48
C ASN A 26 -6.42 -5.14 -6.56
N VAL A 27 -5.18 -5.61 -6.40
CA VAL A 27 -3.99 -4.75 -6.42
C VAL A 27 -3.63 -4.44 -7.87
N ILE A 28 -3.39 -3.15 -8.14
CA ILE A 28 -3.01 -2.65 -9.47
C ILE A 28 -1.62 -2.01 -9.46
N GLY A 29 -1.06 -1.75 -8.28
CA GLY A 29 0.20 -1.04 -8.13
C GLY A 29 0.66 -0.98 -6.69
N THR A 30 1.97 -0.88 -6.50
CA THR A 30 2.60 -0.56 -5.21
C THR A 30 3.47 0.68 -5.38
N GLY A 31 3.70 1.41 -4.29
CA GLY A 31 4.56 2.58 -4.28
C GLY A 31 4.99 2.95 -2.87
N ILE A 32 5.80 3.98 -2.77
CA ILE A 32 6.26 4.53 -1.50
C ILE A 32 5.65 5.91 -1.37
N GLY A 33 4.98 6.16 -0.25
CA GLY A 33 4.31 7.42 -0.04
C GLY A 33 4.12 7.73 1.43
N TYR A 34 3.44 8.82 1.69
CA TYR A 34 3.02 9.21 3.01
C TYR A 34 1.62 8.67 3.27
N ARG A 35 1.43 8.09 4.44
CA ARG A 35 0.14 7.53 4.85
C ARG A 35 -0.93 8.61 4.83
N GLN A 36 -2.11 8.31 4.31
CA GLN A 36 -3.25 9.22 4.36
C GLN A 36 -4.23 8.82 5.46
N ILE A 37 -4.36 9.66 6.49
CA ILE A 37 -5.33 9.46 7.57
C ILE A 37 -6.43 10.51 7.40
N ASN A 38 -7.68 10.10 7.23
CA ASN A 38 -8.82 11.01 7.03
C ASN A 38 -8.62 12.03 5.88
N ARG A 39 -8.00 11.59 4.77
CA ARG A 39 -7.63 12.43 3.60
C ARG A 39 -6.59 13.51 3.90
N GLN A 40 -5.91 13.44 5.04
CA GLN A 40 -4.79 14.31 5.37
C GLN A 40 -3.48 13.53 5.22
N PRO A 41 -2.46 14.08 4.52
CA PRO A 41 -1.15 13.47 4.48
C PRO A 41 -0.54 13.45 5.88
N SER A 42 -0.14 12.26 6.32
CA SER A 42 0.64 12.04 7.53
C SER A 42 2.13 12.29 7.26
N GLU A 43 2.92 12.49 8.31
CA GLU A 43 4.39 12.48 8.21
C GLU A 43 4.98 11.06 8.22
N GLU A 44 4.13 10.04 8.35
CA GLU A 44 4.52 8.63 8.35
C GLU A 44 4.70 8.10 6.92
N LEU A 45 5.94 7.75 6.57
CA LEU A 45 6.28 7.02 5.35
C LEU A 45 5.78 5.57 5.44
N CYS A 46 5.08 5.12 4.41
CA CYS A 46 4.46 3.80 4.33
C CYS A 46 4.55 3.23 2.91
N LEU A 47 4.27 1.92 2.80
CA LEU A 47 4.08 1.28 1.51
C LEU A 47 2.63 1.53 1.06
N VAL A 48 2.47 2.21 -0.06
CA VAL A 48 1.17 2.54 -0.62
C VAL A 48 0.77 1.44 -1.61
N VAL A 49 -0.34 0.75 -1.33
CA VAL A 49 -0.92 -0.24 -2.24
C VAL A 49 -2.12 0.37 -2.93
N MET A 50 -2.05 0.45 -4.25
CA MET A 50 -3.12 0.93 -5.10
C MET A 50 -4.04 -0.24 -5.45
N VAL A 51 -5.32 -0.08 -5.15
CA VAL A 51 -6.36 -1.05 -5.52
C VAL A 51 -7.39 -0.44 -6.44
N SER A 52 -7.97 -1.29 -7.29
CA SER A 52 -9.04 -0.89 -8.22
C SER A 52 -10.32 -0.45 -7.50
N ARG A 53 -10.64 -1.08 -6.37
CA ARG A 53 -11.83 -0.79 -5.54
C ARG A 53 -11.62 -1.27 -4.10
N LYS A 54 -12.00 -0.44 -3.11
CA LYS A 54 -12.15 -0.86 -1.72
C LYS A 54 -13.50 -1.54 -1.52
N LEU A 55 -13.47 -2.74 -0.96
CA LEU A 55 -14.66 -3.45 -0.51
C LEU A 55 -14.78 -3.31 1.00
N ALA A 56 -16.00 -3.27 1.52
CA ALA A 56 -16.24 -3.36 2.95
C ALA A 56 -15.68 -4.71 3.47
N PRO A 57 -15.17 -4.79 4.71
CA PRO A 57 -14.58 -6.02 5.25
C PRO A 57 -15.52 -7.23 5.14
N ALA A 58 -16.82 -7.02 5.36
CA ALA A 58 -17.85 -8.06 5.23
C ALA A 58 -18.04 -8.61 3.80
N LYS A 59 -17.51 -7.92 2.79
CA LYS A 59 -17.58 -8.30 1.36
C LYS A 59 -16.20 -8.57 0.76
N LEU A 60 -15.14 -8.46 1.55
CA LEU A 60 -13.78 -8.72 1.10
C LEU A 60 -13.49 -10.21 1.33
N PRO A 61 -13.25 -11.00 0.27
CA PRO A 61 -12.81 -12.38 0.46
C PRO A 61 -11.46 -12.38 1.18
N SER A 62 -11.22 -13.39 2.02
CA SER A 62 -10.00 -13.48 2.82
C SER A 62 -8.73 -13.47 1.96
N GLU A 63 -8.81 -13.99 0.74
CA GLU A 63 -7.76 -13.99 -0.28
C GLU A 63 -7.41 -12.59 -0.82
N ALA A 64 -8.33 -11.63 -0.68
CA ALA A 64 -8.13 -10.23 -1.08
C ALA A 64 -7.77 -9.32 0.11
N MET A 65 -7.64 -9.89 1.31
CA MET A 65 -7.30 -9.13 2.51
C MET A 65 -5.78 -8.94 2.59
N LEU A 66 -5.36 -7.69 2.36
CA LEU A 66 -3.97 -7.30 2.51
C LEU A 66 -3.58 -7.24 4.00
N PRO A 67 -2.30 -7.53 4.34
CA PRO A 67 -1.80 -7.30 5.68
C PRO A 67 -1.73 -5.80 6.00
N ASP A 68 -1.85 -5.44 7.28
CA ASP A 68 -1.74 -4.05 7.74
C ASP A 68 -0.28 -3.53 7.72
N GLU A 69 0.70 -4.43 7.77
CA GLU A 69 2.14 -4.12 7.71
C GLU A 69 2.96 -5.30 7.14
N VAL A 70 4.13 -4.98 6.58
CA VAL A 70 5.14 -5.96 6.13
C VAL A 70 6.51 -5.53 6.61
N GLU A 71 7.25 -6.41 7.30
CA GLU A 71 8.57 -6.09 7.88
C GLU A 71 8.62 -4.78 8.70
N ASN A 72 7.58 -4.49 9.49
CA ASN A 72 7.40 -3.24 10.25
C ASN A 72 7.23 -1.99 9.39
N VAL A 73 6.96 -2.16 8.09
CA VAL A 73 6.53 -1.08 7.20
C VAL A 73 5.00 -1.10 7.14
N PRO A 74 4.32 -0.04 7.59
CA PRO A 74 2.87 0.04 7.50
C PRO A 74 2.44 0.06 6.03
N ILE A 75 1.31 -0.59 5.74
CA ILE A 75 0.68 -0.56 4.42
C ILE A 75 -0.48 0.42 4.46
N ASP A 76 -0.52 1.32 3.48
CA ASP A 76 -1.66 2.18 3.23
C ASP A 76 -2.34 1.78 1.91
N VAL A 77 -3.57 1.28 2.02
CA VAL A 77 -4.35 0.88 0.85
C VAL A 77 -5.12 2.08 0.34
N ILE A 78 -4.87 2.50 -0.90
CA ILE A 78 -5.60 3.59 -1.56
C ILE A 78 -6.40 3.08 -2.74
N GLU A 79 -7.62 3.59 -2.90
CA GLU A 79 -8.42 3.34 -4.09
C GLU A 79 -8.13 4.46 -5.09
N THR A 80 -7.57 4.12 -6.25
CA THR A 80 -7.26 5.11 -7.29
C THR A 80 -8.39 5.26 -8.31
N GLY A 81 -9.36 4.34 -8.31
CA GLY A 81 -10.31 4.17 -9.42
C GLY A 81 -9.64 3.62 -10.68
N ALA A 82 -10.43 3.35 -11.72
CA ALA A 82 -9.90 2.99 -13.04
C ALA A 82 -9.25 4.23 -13.68
N PHE A 83 -7.99 4.12 -14.11
CA PHE A 83 -7.42 5.10 -15.03
C PHE A 83 -8.18 4.99 -16.36
N VAL A 84 -9.13 5.90 -16.59
CA VAL A 84 -9.74 6.08 -17.91
C VAL A 84 -8.81 7.01 -18.67
N ILE A 85 -7.99 6.44 -19.54
CA ILE A 85 -7.25 7.15 -20.58
C ILE A 85 -8.12 7.32 -21.83
#